data_AF-A0A5V4TR01-F1
#
_entry.id   AF-A0A5V4TR01-F1
#
_cell.length_a   1.000
_cell.length_b   1.000
_cell.length_c   1.000
_cell.angle_alpha   90.00
_cell.angle_beta   90.00
_cell.angle_gamma   90.00
#
_symmetry.space_group_name_H-M   'P 1'
#
loop_
_entity.id
_entity.type
_entity.pdbx_description
1 polymer ?
#
loop_
_entity_poly.entity_id
_entity_poly.type
_entity_poly.pdbx_seq_one_letter_code
_entity_poly.pdbx_strand_id
1 'polypeptide(L)'
;MKTLLIIDANLGQARAYMAKTLLGAAAHKANLEIIDNPNDAELAIVLGESLPNDNALNGKKVWLGDIGRAVAHPELFLSEAKSHATPYSAPAAAAPAASGGPKRVVAVTACPTGVAHTFMAAEAIETEAKKRGWWVKVETRGSVGAGNAITPEEVAEADLVIVAADIEVDLAKFAGLPMYRTSTGLALKKTAQELDKAVAEATPYQPAGKASQAATEGKKESAGAYRHLLTGVSYMLPMVVAGGLCIALSFAFGIEAFKVPDTLAAALMQIGGGSAFALMVPVLAGYIAFSIADRPGLTPGLIGGMLAVSTGSGFIGGIIAGFLAGYMAKLISTKLKLPQSMEALKPILIIPLISSLVVGLAMIYLIGKPVAGILEGLTHWLQTMGTANAVLLGAILGGMMCTDMGGPVNKAAYAFGVGLLSTQTYAPMAA
;
A
#
# COMPACT_ATOMS: atom_id res chain seq x y z
N MET A 1 -0.95 -14.15 -55.53
CA MET A 1 0.18 -13.85 -54.60
C MET A 1 -0.28 -14.24 -53.21
N LYS A 2 0.42 -15.21 -52.60
CA LYS A 2 0.07 -15.71 -51.27
C LYS A 2 0.46 -14.67 -50.22
N THR A 3 -0.52 -14.23 -49.44
CA THR A 3 -0.40 -13.08 -48.54
C THR A 3 -0.70 -13.49 -47.12
N LEU A 4 0.24 -13.23 -46.22
CA LEU A 4 0.07 -13.43 -44.78
C LEU A 4 -0.41 -12.12 -44.14
N LEU A 5 -1.47 -12.18 -43.35
CA LEU A 5 -1.91 -11.05 -42.52
C LEU A 5 -1.42 -11.25 -41.09
N ILE A 6 -0.54 -10.37 -40.63
CA ILE A 6 -0.08 -10.33 -39.25
C ILE A 6 -0.74 -9.12 -38.59
N ILE A 7 -1.49 -9.33 -37.52
CA ILE A 7 -2.15 -8.25 -36.77
C ILE A 7 -1.56 -8.21 -35.38
N ASP A 8 -1.03 -7.05 -34.99
CA ASP A 8 -0.48 -6.82 -33.66
C ASP A 8 -1.58 -7.03 -32.59
N ALA A 9 -1.26 -7.83 -31.57
CA ALA A 9 -2.17 -8.19 -30.48
C ALA A 9 -2.62 -6.95 -29.67
N ASN A 10 -1.85 -5.86 -29.69
CA ASN A 10 -2.16 -4.62 -28.98
C ASN A 10 -3.27 -3.80 -29.64
N LEU A 11 -3.68 -4.12 -30.87
CA LEU A 11 -4.69 -3.36 -31.62
C LEU A 11 -6.15 -3.66 -31.20
N GLY A 12 -6.36 -4.60 -30.27
CA GLY A 12 -7.65 -4.96 -29.71
C GLY A 12 -8.46 -5.92 -30.60
N GLN A 13 -9.15 -6.88 -29.98
CA GLN A 13 -9.79 -8.01 -30.67
C GLN A 13 -10.86 -7.60 -31.69
N ALA A 14 -11.65 -6.56 -31.39
CA ALA A 14 -12.72 -6.11 -32.29
C ALA A 14 -12.17 -5.48 -33.58
N ARG A 15 -11.11 -4.66 -33.49
CA ARG A 15 -10.48 -4.04 -34.66
C ARG A 15 -9.72 -5.06 -35.48
N ALA A 16 -9.00 -5.98 -34.82
CA ALA A 16 -8.33 -7.09 -35.48
C ALA A 16 -9.31 -7.97 -36.27
N TYR A 17 -10.46 -8.30 -35.67
CA TYR A 17 -11.51 -9.06 -36.35
C TYR A 17 -12.05 -8.32 -37.58
N MET A 18 -12.44 -7.05 -37.42
CA MET A 18 -12.93 -6.23 -38.55
C MET A 18 -11.89 -6.13 -39.68
N ALA A 19 -10.63 -5.88 -39.35
CA ALA A 19 -9.56 -5.79 -40.34
C ALA A 19 -9.36 -7.13 -41.06
N LYS A 20 -9.34 -8.26 -40.35
CA LYS A 20 -9.23 -9.60 -40.96
C LYS A 20 -10.41 -9.89 -41.90
N THR A 21 -11.63 -9.57 -41.50
CA THR A 21 -12.83 -9.81 -42.33
C THR A 21 -12.85 -8.92 -43.58
N LEU A 22 -12.57 -7.62 -43.43
CA LEU A 22 -12.62 -6.65 -44.54
C LEU A 22 -11.48 -6.84 -45.52
N LEU A 23 -10.25 -7.04 -45.04
CA LEU A 23 -9.11 -7.34 -45.90
C LEU A 23 -9.26 -8.71 -46.57
N GLY A 24 -9.79 -9.72 -45.86
CA GLY A 24 -10.10 -11.03 -46.45
C GLY A 24 -11.10 -10.93 -47.61
N ALA A 25 -12.16 -10.13 -47.45
CA ALA A 25 -13.15 -9.90 -48.51
C ALA A 25 -12.56 -9.10 -49.69
N ALA A 26 -11.71 -8.11 -49.42
CA ALA A 26 -11.06 -7.30 -50.46
C ALA A 26 -9.92 -8.04 -51.19
N ALA A 27 -9.26 -9.00 -50.54
CA ALA A 27 -8.14 -9.77 -51.09
C ALA A 27 -8.49 -10.49 -52.39
N HIS A 28 -9.70 -11.07 -52.47
CA HIS A 28 -10.16 -11.77 -53.66
C HIS A 28 -10.32 -10.84 -54.87
N LYS A 29 -10.67 -9.57 -54.65
CA LYS A 29 -10.73 -8.55 -55.73
C LYS A 29 -9.35 -8.02 -56.12
N ALA A 30 -8.40 -8.01 -55.18
CA ALA A 30 -7.01 -7.60 -55.40
C ALA A 30 -6.10 -8.72 -55.97
N ASN A 31 -6.66 -9.90 -56.26
CA ASN A 31 -5.94 -11.10 -56.71
C ASN A 31 -4.86 -11.57 -55.72
N LEU A 32 -5.17 -11.44 -54.42
CA LEU A 32 -4.37 -11.90 -53.28
C LEU A 32 -5.06 -13.08 -52.61
N GLU A 33 -4.27 -14.10 -52.25
CA GLU A 33 -4.76 -15.27 -51.52
C GLU A 33 -4.29 -15.14 -50.08
N ILE A 34 -5.22 -14.99 -49.12
CA ILE A 34 -4.87 -14.89 -47.70
C ILE A 34 -4.58 -16.29 -47.16
N ILE A 35 -3.40 -16.47 -46.59
CA ILE A 35 -2.96 -17.73 -45.99
C ILE A 35 -2.52 -17.51 -44.55
N ASP A 36 -2.63 -18.54 -43.71
CA ASP A 36 -2.22 -18.48 -42.30
C ASP A 36 -0.81 -19.05 -42.06
N ASN A 37 -0.23 -19.78 -43.03
CA ASN A 37 1.12 -20.35 -42.90
C ASN A 37 2.20 -19.34 -43.34
N PRO A 38 3.08 -18.88 -42.44
CA PRO A 38 4.10 -17.90 -42.81
C PRO A 38 5.07 -18.42 -43.86
N ASN A 39 5.34 -19.72 -43.92
CA ASN A 39 6.33 -20.30 -44.83
C ASN A 39 5.92 -20.20 -46.31
N ASP A 40 4.62 -20.25 -46.61
CA ASP A 40 4.09 -20.23 -47.98
C ASP A 40 3.81 -18.81 -48.49
N ALA A 41 4.03 -17.78 -47.67
CA ALA A 41 3.72 -16.40 -48.02
C ALA A 41 4.77 -15.77 -48.93
N GLU A 42 4.33 -15.02 -49.93
CA GLU A 42 5.17 -14.18 -50.81
C GLU A 42 5.16 -12.73 -50.33
N LEU A 43 4.03 -12.29 -49.76
CA LEU A 43 3.79 -10.97 -49.18
C LEU A 43 3.32 -11.13 -47.73
N ALA A 44 3.85 -10.36 -46.79
CA ALA A 44 3.30 -10.24 -45.45
C ALA A 44 2.86 -8.80 -45.19
N ILE A 45 1.61 -8.64 -44.78
CA ILE A 45 1.03 -7.36 -44.39
C ILE A 45 0.92 -7.35 -42.88
N VAL A 46 1.63 -6.43 -42.25
CA VAL A 46 1.66 -6.25 -40.80
C VAL A 46 0.78 -5.05 -40.45
N LEU A 47 -0.28 -5.29 -39.70
CA LEU A 47 -1.10 -4.24 -39.09
C LEU A 47 -0.56 -3.99 -37.68
N GLY A 48 0.06 -2.83 -37.46
CA GLY A 48 0.71 -2.51 -36.20
C GLY A 48 1.60 -1.27 -36.28
N GLU A 49 2.30 -0.98 -35.19
CA GLU A 49 3.25 0.14 -35.11
C GLU A 49 4.68 -0.26 -35.46
N SER A 50 4.99 -1.56 -35.47
CA SER A 50 6.31 -2.09 -35.78
C SER A 50 6.25 -3.41 -36.54
N LEU A 51 7.32 -3.71 -37.30
CA LEU A 51 7.47 -5.00 -37.97
C LEU A 51 7.84 -6.08 -36.94
N PRO A 52 7.23 -7.27 -37.00
CA PRO A 52 7.57 -8.36 -36.09
C PRO A 52 9.02 -8.82 -36.34
N ASN A 53 9.70 -9.22 -35.27
CA ASN A 53 11.02 -9.84 -35.36
C ASN A 53 10.87 -11.34 -35.65
N ASP A 54 10.49 -11.67 -36.89
CA ASP A 54 10.19 -13.04 -37.32
C ASP A 54 11.14 -13.47 -38.45
N ASN A 55 11.99 -14.45 -38.14
CA ASN A 55 12.93 -15.03 -39.10
C ASN A 55 12.22 -15.73 -40.27
N ALA A 56 10.96 -16.14 -40.13
CA ALA A 56 10.17 -16.72 -41.20
C ALA A 56 9.80 -15.70 -42.30
N LEU A 57 9.92 -14.40 -42.02
CA LEU A 57 9.68 -13.33 -42.98
C LEU A 57 10.94 -12.94 -43.77
N ASN A 58 12.10 -13.53 -43.49
CA ASN A 58 13.36 -13.23 -44.17
C ASN A 58 13.26 -13.48 -45.69
N GLY A 59 13.61 -12.46 -46.46
CA GLY A 59 13.55 -12.48 -47.92
C GLY A 59 12.15 -12.30 -48.51
N LYS A 60 11.11 -12.19 -47.67
CA LYS A 60 9.73 -11.95 -48.11
C LYS A 60 9.45 -10.47 -48.26
N LYS A 61 8.48 -10.11 -49.10
CA LYS A 61 8.02 -8.73 -49.21
C LYS A 61 7.15 -8.42 -48.00
N VAL A 62 7.50 -7.42 -47.20
CA VAL A 62 6.75 -7.05 -46.01
C VAL A 62 6.33 -5.59 -46.09
N TRP A 63 5.09 -5.32 -45.69
CA TRP A 63 4.57 -3.96 -45.59
C TRP A 63 3.91 -3.74 -44.24
N LEU A 64 4.27 -2.63 -43.58
CA LEU A 64 3.66 -2.17 -42.33
C LEU A 64 2.57 -1.16 -42.65
N GLY A 65 1.35 -1.41 -42.20
CA GLY A 65 0.21 -0.54 -42.45
C GLY A 65 -0.63 -0.27 -41.21
N ASP A 66 -1.30 0.87 -41.22
CA ASP A 66 -2.21 1.28 -40.15
C ASP A 66 -3.54 0.53 -40.22
N ILE A 67 -4.02 0.03 -39.08
CA ILE A 67 -5.29 -0.73 -39.00
C ILE A 67 -6.51 0.15 -39.28
N GLY A 68 -6.46 1.44 -38.94
CA GLY A 68 -7.54 2.38 -39.23
C GLY A 68 -7.78 2.52 -40.73
N ARG A 69 -6.70 2.67 -41.51
CA ARG A 69 -6.76 2.65 -42.98
C ARG A 69 -7.18 1.32 -43.55
N ALA A 70 -6.69 0.20 -43.00
CA ALA A 70 -7.07 -1.14 -43.42
C ALA A 70 -8.58 -1.39 -43.32
N VAL A 71 -9.22 -0.84 -42.28
CA VAL A 71 -10.68 -0.95 -42.06
C VAL A 71 -11.46 0.06 -42.91
N ALA A 72 -10.98 1.30 -43.03
CA ALA A 72 -11.70 2.35 -43.77
C ALA A 72 -11.65 2.16 -45.29
N HIS A 73 -10.51 1.73 -45.85
CA HIS A 73 -10.28 1.62 -47.29
C HIS A 73 -9.49 0.34 -47.65
N PRO A 74 -10.07 -0.86 -47.46
CA PRO A 74 -9.35 -2.12 -47.59
C PRO A 74 -8.80 -2.40 -49.00
N GLU A 75 -9.49 -1.98 -50.06
CA GLU A 75 -9.04 -2.21 -51.45
C GLU A 75 -7.80 -1.35 -51.81
N LEU A 76 -7.79 -0.07 -51.40
CA LEU A 76 -6.64 0.83 -51.56
C LEU A 76 -5.46 0.40 -50.70
N PHE A 77 -5.75 -0.05 -49.48
CA PHE A 77 -4.73 -0.55 -48.56
C PHE A 77 -3.97 -1.76 -49.13
N LEU A 78 -4.68 -2.70 -49.76
CA LEU A 78 -4.06 -3.87 -50.39
C LEU A 78 -3.26 -3.53 -51.65
N SER A 79 -3.67 -2.52 -52.41
CA SER A 79 -2.90 -2.07 -53.59
C SER A 79 -1.60 -1.37 -53.18
N GLU A 80 -1.64 -0.52 -52.14
CA GLU A 80 -0.46 0.10 -51.54
C GLU A 80 0.49 -0.94 -50.94
N ALA A 81 -0.04 -1.95 -50.24
CA ALA A 81 0.76 -3.05 -49.72
C ALA A 81 1.54 -3.78 -50.82
N LYS A 82 0.91 -3.98 -51.98
CA LYS A 82 1.55 -4.65 -53.12
C LYS A 82 2.63 -3.80 -53.79
N SER A 83 2.47 -2.48 -53.83
CA SER A 83 3.43 -1.56 -54.47
C SER A 83 4.60 -1.17 -53.56
N HIS A 84 4.37 -1.07 -52.25
CA HIS A 84 5.33 -0.52 -51.30
C HIS A 84 5.95 -1.57 -50.35
N ALA A 85 5.62 -2.85 -50.49
CA ALA A 85 6.28 -3.88 -49.70
C ALA A 85 7.77 -4.00 -50.04
N THR A 86 8.60 -3.91 -49.01
CA THR A 86 10.06 -4.01 -49.12
C THR A 86 10.54 -5.40 -48.70
N PRO A 87 11.66 -5.90 -49.25
CA PRO A 87 12.27 -7.14 -48.77
C PRO A 87 12.61 -7.02 -47.28
N TYR A 88 12.12 -7.95 -46.48
CA TYR A 88 12.42 -7.98 -45.04
C TYR A 88 13.71 -8.74 -44.78
N SER A 89 14.56 -8.13 -43.96
CA SER A 89 15.71 -8.77 -43.32
C SER A 89 15.54 -8.60 -41.82
N ALA A 90 15.48 -9.73 -41.11
CA ALA A 90 15.52 -9.75 -39.67
C ALA A 90 16.82 -9.06 -39.20
N PRO A 91 16.75 -8.23 -38.15
CA PRO A 91 17.95 -7.63 -37.56
C PRO A 91 18.98 -8.72 -37.20
N ALA A 92 20.22 -8.57 -37.66
CA ALA A 92 21.30 -9.50 -37.34
C ALA A 92 21.46 -9.63 -35.81
N ALA A 93 21.50 -10.86 -35.32
CA ALA A 93 21.63 -11.16 -33.89
C ALA A 93 22.92 -10.54 -33.33
N ALA A 94 22.78 -9.44 -32.59
CA ALA A 94 23.84 -8.88 -31.79
C ALA A 94 24.18 -9.83 -30.62
N ALA A 95 25.47 -9.97 -30.32
CA ALA A 95 25.98 -10.75 -29.20
C ALA A 95 25.27 -10.40 -27.87
N PRO A 96 25.11 -11.35 -26.93
CA PRO A 96 24.14 -11.21 -25.85
C PRO A 96 24.54 -10.11 -24.86
N ALA A 97 23.81 -8.99 -24.91
CA ALA A 97 23.55 -8.17 -23.74
C ALA A 97 22.34 -8.76 -22.99
N ALA A 98 22.43 -8.84 -21.68
CA ALA A 98 21.56 -9.66 -20.84
C ALA A 98 20.05 -9.33 -20.88
N SER A 99 19.27 -10.42 -20.88
CA SER A 99 17.84 -10.61 -20.53
C SER A 99 16.76 -10.43 -21.61
N GLY A 100 15.89 -11.45 -21.73
CA GLY A 100 14.65 -11.36 -22.50
C GLY A 100 13.76 -12.61 -22.62
N GLY A 101 13.94 -13.67 -21.82
CA GLY A 101 12.82 -14.59 -21.52
C GLY A 101 11.78 -13.89 -20.63
N PRO A 102 10.55 -14.42 -20.47
CA PRO A 102 9.56 -13.82 -19.57
C PRO A 102 10.15 -13.67 -18.15
N LYS A 103 10.28 -12.43 -17.67
CA LYS A 103 10.83 -12.15 -16.34
C LYS A 103 9.93 -12.76 -15.27
N ARG A 104 10.52 -13.45 -14.30
CA ARG A 104 9.83 -13.95 -13.11
C ARG A 104 9.99 -12.95 -11.98
N VAL A 105 8.90 -12.26 -11.69
CA VAL A 105 8.84 -11.22 -10.67
C VAL A 105 8.09 -11.74 -9.46
N VAL A 106 8.70 -11.63 -8.29
CA VAL A 106 7.98 -11.83 -7.02
C VAL A 106 7.80 -10.48 -6.36
N ALA A 107 6.61 -10.21 -5.82
CA ALA A 107 6.32 -8.94 -5.19
C ALA A 107 5.69 -9.11 -3.81
N VAL A 108 5.94 -8.17 -2.90
CA VAL A 108 5.32 -8.11 -1.59
C VAL A 108 4.60 -6.79 -1.45
N THR A 109 3.31 -6.82 -1.12
CA THR A 109 2.54 -5.61 -0.83
C THR A 109 2.14 -5.57 0.64
N ALA A 110 2.29 -4.40 1.28
CA ALA A 110 1.89 -4.21 2.67
C ALA A 110 1.59 -2.74 3.00
N CYS A 111 0.32 -2.42 3.24
CA CYS A 111 -0.09 -1.11 3.77
C CYS A 111 -0.47 -1.25 5.26
N PRO A 112 -0.39 -0.18 6.07
CA PRO A 112 -0.52 -0.29 7.54
C PRO A 112 -1.89 -0.83 7.96
N THR A 113 -2.95 -0.40 7.28
CA THR A 113 -4.30 -0.87 7.56
C THR A 113 -4.58 -2.24 6.95
N GLY A 114 -3.83 -2.65 5.93
CA GLY A 114 -3.98 -3.94 5.28
C GLY A 114 -5.32 -4.17 4.55
N VAL A 115 -6.19 -3.15 4.41
CA VAL A 115 -7.58 -3.32 3.91
C VAL A 115 -7.72 -3.05 2.41
N ALA A 116 -7.13 -1.97 1.89
CA ALA A 116 -7.35 -1.54 0.49
C ALA A 116 -6.04 -1.50 -0.30
N HIS A 117 -5.14 -0.57 0.03
CA HIS A 117 -3.92 -0.35 -0.77
C HIS A 117 -3.03 -1.59 -0.90
N THR A 118 -3.06 -2.53 0.06
CA THR A 118 -2.32 -3.80 -0.05
C THR A 118 -2.80 -4.63 -1.24
N PHE A 119 -4.11 -4.81 -1.37
CA PHE A 119 -4.73 -5.59 -2.43
C PHE A 119 -4.77 -4.83 -3.74
N MET A 120 -5.10 -3.54 -3.71
CA MET A 120 -5.13 -2.70 -4.91
C MET A 120 -3.74 -2.55 -5.54
N ALA A 121 -2.68 -2.38 -4.73
CA ALA A 121 -1.32 -2.36 -5.26
C ALA A 121 -0.91 -3.72 -5.82
N ALA A 122 -1.34 -4.83 -5.21
CA ALA A 122 -1.07 -6.16 -5.72
C ALA A 122 -1.73 -6.39 -7.08
N GLU A 123 -3.03 -6.08 -7.19
CA GLU A 123 -3.78 -6.18 -8.44
C GLU A 123 -3.19 -5.28 -9.54
N ALA A 124 -2.78 -4.06 -9.19
CA ALA A 124 -2.13 -3.14 -10.13
C ALA A 124 -0.80 -3.72 -10.64
N ILE A 125 0.06 -4.21 -9.75
CA ILE A 125 1.34 -4.86 -10.10
C ILE A 125 1.08 -6.09 -10.98
N GLU A 126 0.12 -6.94 -10.61
CA GLU A 126 -0.22 -8.14 -11.39
C GLU A 126 -0.70 -7.79 -12.80
N THR A 127 -1.58 -6.80 -12.89
CA THR A 127 -2.16 -6.35 -14.17
C THR A 127 -1.08 -5.78 -15.07
N GLU A 128 -0.20 -4.95 -14.53
CA GLU A 128 0.87 -4.32 -15.31
C GLU A 128 1.97 -5.30 -15.70
N ALA A 129 2.35 -6.23 -14.82
CA ALA A 129 3.30 -7.29 -15.13
C ALA A 129 2.75 -8.25 -16.21
N LYS A 130 1.45 -8.59 -16.16
CA LYS A 130 0.79 -9.38 -17.22
C LYS A 130 0.82 -8.66 -18.58
N LYS A 131 0.59 -7.35 -18.62
CA LYS A 131 0.72 -6.56 -19.87
C LYS A 131 2.14 -6.61 -20.45
N ARG A 132 3.15 -6.72 -19.59
CA ARG A 132 4.57 -6.81 -19.97
C ARG A 132 5.01 -8.23 -20.34
N GLY A 133 4.12 -9.22 -20.24
CA GLY A 133 4.46 -10.63 -20.45
C GLY A 133 5.32 -11.24 -19.34
N TRP A 134 5.33 -10.63 -18.16
CA TRP A 134 6.08 -11.13 -17.00
C TRP A 134 5.24 -12.14 -16.23
N TRP A 135 5.89 -13.21 -15.76
CA TRP A 135 5.29 -14.03 -14.71
C TRP A 135 5.42 -13.26 -13.40
N VAL A 136 4.33 -13.14 -12.66
CA VAL A 136 4.32 -12.39 -11.41
C VAL A 136 3.57 -13.16 -10.35
N LYS A 137 4.12 -13.16 -9.14
CA LYS A 137 3.40 -13.58 -7.94
C LYS A 137 3.52 -12.51 -6.87
N VAL A 138 2.37 -12.07 -6.37
CA VAL A 138 2.31 -11.04 -5.33
C VAL A 138 1.83 -11.64 -4.02
N GLU A 139 2.71 -11.62 -3.01
CA GLU A 139 2.36 -11.91 -1.62
C GLU A 139 1.73 -10.66 -1.00
N THR A 140 0.48 -10.78 -0.59
CA THR A 140 -0.25 -9.70 0.09
C THR A 140 -0.09 -9.86 1.59
N ARG A 141 0.32 -8.82 2.30
CA ARG A 141 0.38 -8.80 3.78
C ARG A 141 -0.65 -7.83 4.32
N GLY A 142 -1.91 -8.24 4.25
CA GLY A 142 -3.08 -7.42 4.60
C GLY A 142 -3.63 -7.71 6.00
N SER A 143 -4.80 -7.13 6.32
CA SER A 143 -5.49 -7.30 7.60
C SER A 143 -5.97 -8.73 7.85
N VAL A 144 -6.11 -9.52 6.77
CA VAL A 144 -6.48 -10.94 6.79
C VAL A 144 -5.26 -11.88 6.89
N GLY A 145 -4.05 -11.33 7.05
CA GLY A 145 -2.80 -12.09 7.09
C GLY A 145 -2.07 -12.13 5.75
N ALA A 146 -1.07 -13.03 5.65
CA ALA A 146 -0.31 -13.24 4.42
C ALA A 146 -1.12 -14.08 3.42
N GLY A 147 -1.52 -13.47 2.31
CA GLY A 147 -2.16 -14.14 1.18
C GLY A 147 -1.15 -14.42 0.06
N ASN A 148 -1.33 -15.54 -0.63
CA ASN A 148 -0.51 -15.94 -1.79
C ASN A 148 1.00 -15.98 -1.50
N ALA A 149 1.36 -16.62 -0.38
CA ALA A 149 2.74 -16.70 0.11
C ALA A 149 3.71 -17.19 -0.98
N ILE A 150 4.83 -16.49 -1.13
CA ILE A 150 5.88 -16.84 -2.08
C ILE A 150 6.73 -17.97 -1.48
N THR A 151 6.84 -19.08 -2.22
CA THR A 151 7.57 -20.28 -1.80
C THR A 151 9.08 -20.16 -2.07
N PRO A 152 9.94 -20.96 -1.41
CA PRO A 152 11.38 -20.92 -1.66
C PRO A 152 11.77 -21.22 -3.11
N GLU A 153 11.03 -22.08 -3.81
CA GLU A 153 11.25 -22.40 -5.22
C GLU A 153 10.99 -21.18 -6.10
N GLU A 154 9.90 -20.46 -5.84
CA GLU A 154 9.55 -19.24 -6.58
C GLU A 154 10.54 -18.10 -6.31
N VAL A 155 11.12 -18.04 -5.11
CA VAL A 155 12.22 -17.12 -4.80
C VAL A 155 13.47 -17.50 -5.61
N ALA A 156 13.83 -18.78 -5.67
CA ALA A 156 15.02 -19.25 -6.38
C ALA A 156 14.93 -18.99 -7.90
N GLU A 157 13.72 -19.01 -8.45
CA GLU A 157 13.45 -18.77 -9.87
C GLU A 157 13.17 -17.28 -10.19
N ALA A 158 13.16 -16.39 -9.20
CA ALA A 158 12.83 -14.98 -9.40
C ALA A 158 14.01 -14.17 -9.95
N ASP A 159 13.75 -13.40 -11.00
CA ASP A 159 14.71 -12.45 -11.59
C ASP A 159 14.70 -11.09 -10.88
N LEU A 160 13.59 -10.75 -10.23
CA LEU A 160 13.36 -9.44 -9.62
C LEU A 160 12.37 -9.52 -8.46
N VAL A 161 12.68 -8.81 -7.37
CA VAL A 161 11.83 -8.66 -6.20
C VAL A 161 11.30 -7.23 -6.09
N ILE A 162 9.98 -7.05 -6.06
CA ILE A 162 9.34 -5.73 -5.87
C ILE A 162 8.69 -5.67 -4.49
N VAL A 163 9.12 -4.74 -3.65
CA VAL A 163 8.54 -4.52 -2.31
C VAL A 163 7.76 -3.21 -2.29
N ALA A 164 6.44 -3.30 -2.43
CA ALA A 164 5.53 -2.17 -2.29
C ALA A 164 4.97 -2.13 -0.86
N ALA A 165 5.70 -1.53 0.08
CA ALA A 165 5.36 -1.60 1.50
C ALA A 165 5.54 -0.27 2.24
N ASP A 166 4.52 0.12 3.00
CA ASP A 166 4.54 1.29 3.88
C ASP A 166 4.86 0.95 5.35
N ILE A 167 5.00 -0.34 5.65
CA ILE A 167 5.41 -0.90 6.93
C ILE A 167 6.68 -1.75 6.78
N GLU A 168 7.29 -2.16 7.89
CA GLU A 168 8.35 -3.18 7.85
C GLU A 168 7.77 -4.56 7.59
N VAL A 169 8.48 -5.31 6.74
CA VAL A 169 8.12 -6.66 6.32
C VAL A 169 9.36 -7.53 6.39
N ASP A 170 9.22 -8.77 6.86
CA ASP A 170 10.30 -9.75 6.78
C ASP A 170 10.59 -10.11 5.31
N LEU A 171 11.80 -9.81 4.88
CA LEU A 171 12.33 -9.98 3.52
C LEU A 171 13.55 -10.91 3.50
N ALA A 172 13.89 -11.57 4.62
CA ALA A 172 15.11 -12.37 4.73
C ALA A 172 15.20 -13.46 3.64
N LYS A 173 14.05 -13.99 3.21
CA LYS A 173 13.96 -14.98 2.12
C LYS A 173 14.45 -14.46 0.76
N PHE A 174 14.49 -13.16 0.53
CA PHE A 174 14.90 -12.55 -0.74
C PHE A 174 16.38 -12.13 -0.77
N ALA A 175 17.20 -12.64 0.16
CA ALA A 175 18.62 -12.33 0.24
C ALA A 175 19.35 -12.66 -1.08
N GLY A 176 20.14 -11.71 -1.59
CA GLY A 176 20.94 -11.83 -2.81
C GLY A 176 20.20 -11.51 -4.10
N LEU A 177 18.86 -11.46 -4.10
CA LEU A 177 18.09 -11.14 -5.29
C LEU A 177 18.03 -9.63 -5.57
N PRO A 178 18.00 -9.20 -6.85
CA PRO A 178 17.74 -7.81 -7.21
C PRO A 178 16.39 -7.37 -6.64
N MET A 179 16.41 -6.35 -5.79
CA MET A 179 15.22 -5.85 -5.10
C MET A 179 15.02 -4.36 -5.33
N TYR A 180 13.77 -3.98 -5.58
CA TYR A 180 13.30 -2.60 -5.62
C TYR A 180 12.23 -2.37 -4.57
N ARG A 181 12.33 -1.29 -3.79
CA ARG A 181 11.36 -0.95 -2.73
C ARG A 181 10.65 0.37 -3.05
N THR A 182 9.32 0.37 -2.92
CA THR A 182 8.45 1.53 -3.10
C THR A 182 7.29 1.52 -2.08
N SER A 183 6.41 2.52 -2.13
CA SER A 183 5.19 2.62 -1.31
C SER A 183 4.00 1.93 -1.99
N THR A 184 2.99 1.49 -1.23
CA THR A 184 1.76 0.94 -1.84
C THR A 184 1.02 1.99 -2.68
N GLY A 185 1.08 3.26 -2.26
CA GLY A 185 0.46 4.38 -2.98
C GLY A 185 1.11 4.65 -4.35
N LEU A 186 2.44 4.60 -4.44
CA LEU A 186 3.15 4.76 -5.73
C LEU A 186 2.96 3.54 -6.63
N ALA A 187 3.06 2.33 -6.07
CA ALA A 187 2.80 1.09 -6.79
C ALA A 187 1.37 1.03 -7.36
N LEU A 188 0.39 1.66 -6.71
CA LEU A 188 -0.98 1.76 -7.19
C LEU A 188 -1.18 2.87 -8.23
N LYS A 189 -0.68 4.09 -7.98
CA LYS A 189 -0.96 5.26 -8.83
C LYS A 189 -0.05 5.38 -10.05
N LYS A 190 1.16 4.82 -9.96
CA LYS A 190 2.24 4.97 -10.96
C LYS A 190 2.89 3.62 -11.26
N THR A 191 2.10 2.55 -11.34
CA THR A 191 2.57 1.16 -11.45
C THR A 191 3.59 0.95 -12.56
N ALA A 192 3.29 1.41 -13.79
CA ALA A 192 4.21 1.26 -14.91
C ALA A 192 5.58 1.91 -14.65
N GLN A 193 5.58 3.15 -14.16
CA GLN A 193 6.80 3.87 -13.81
C GLN A 193 7.60 3.15 -12.71
N GLU A 194 6.92 2.61 -11.70
CA GLU A 194 7.59 1.90 -10.61
C GLU A 194 8.14 0.53 -11.06
N LEU A 195 7.49 -0.16 -12.00
CA LEU A 195 8.03 -1.38 -12.61
C LEU A 195 9.22 -1.08 -13.53
N ASP A 196 9.22 0.05 -14.24
CA ASP A 196 10.36 0.50 -15.05
C ASP A 196 11.58 0.80 -14.17
N LYS A 197 11.37 1.56 -13.08
CA LYS A 197 12.39 1.79 -12.07
C LYS A 197 12.87 0.49 -11.42
N ALA A 198 11.96 -0.44 -11.14
CA ALA A 198 12.35 -1.71 -10.56
C ALA A 198 13.33 -2.49 -11.46
N VAL A 199 13.16 -2.40 -12.78
CA VAL A 199 14.11 -3.02 -13.72
C VAL A 199 15.45 -2.27 -13.79
N ALA A 200 15.43 -0.95 -13.68
CA ALA A 200 16.63 -0.12 -13.83
C ALA A 200 17.45 0.03 -12.54
N GLU A 201 16.78 0.08 -11.38
CA GLU A 201 17.35 0.51 -10.09
C GLU A 201 17.39 -0.61 -9.04
N ALA A 202 16.88 -1.81 -9.35
CA ALA A 202 16.94 -2.92 -8.40
C ALA A 202 18.40 -3.29 -8.08
N THR A 203 18.68 -3.39 -6.78
CA THR A 203 20.01 -3.76 -6.27
C THR A 203 19.92 -5.05 -5.46
N PRO A 204 20.98 -5.88 -5.43
CA PRO A 204 20.97 -7.10 -4.63
C PRO A 204 20.67 -6.81 -3.16
N TYR A 205 19.60 -7.41 -2.63
CA TYR A 205 19.20 -7.21 -1.24
C TYR A 205 20.09 -8.01 -0.29
N GLN A 206 20.66 -7.36 0.72
CA GLN A 206 21.31 -8.05 1.83
C GLN A 206 20.49 -7.85 3.11
N PRO A 207 20.02 -8.93 3.77
CA PRO A 207 19.41 -8.82 5.09
C PRO A 207 20.39 -8.16 6.05
N ALA A 208 19.90 -7.25 6.90
CA ALA A 208 20.71 -6.60 7.91
C ALA A 208 21.26 -7.64 8.91
N GLY A 209 22.44 -8.18 8.60
CA GLY A 209 23.08 -9.26 9.35
C GLY A 209 24.57 -9.46 9.05
N LYS A 210 25.11 -8.92 7.94
CA LYS A 210 26.57 -8.84 7.71
C LYS A 210 26.96 -7.57 6.93
N ALA A 211 27.81 -6.78 7.58
CA ALA A 211 28.72 -5.75 7.07
C ALA A 211 28.17 -4.39 6.57
N SER A 212 28.55 -3.38 7.36
CA SER A 212 28.90 -1.99 7.03
C SER A 212 27.80 -0.98 6.70
N GLN A 213 27.46 -0.22 7.74
CA GLN A 213 27.04 1.16 7.65
C GLN A 213 27.99 1.95 6.75
N ALA A 214 27.47 2.49 5.65
CA ALA A 214 27.93 3.74 5.08
C ALA A 214 26.78 4.72 5.23
N ALA A 215 27.05 5.77 6.01
CA ALA A 215 26.09 6.76 6.45
C ALA A 215 25.61 7.63 5.28
N THR A 216 24.31 7.93 5.30
CA THR A 216 23.80 9.20 4.80
C THR A 216 22.92 9.80 5.88
N GLU A 217 23.55 10.49 6.82
CA GLU A 217 22.86 11.42 7.71
C GLU A 217 22.50 12.68 6.94
N GLY A 218 21.25 13.13 7.11
CA GLY A 218 20.81 14.43 6.61
C GLY A 218 19.30 14.64 6.72
N LYS A 219 18.86 15.23 7.86
CA LYS A 219 17.51 15.76 8.16
C LYS A 219 16.35 14.76 8.15
N LYS A 220 16.01 14.12 9.28
CA LYS A 220 14.70 13.42 9.42
C LYS A 220 14.20 13.09 10.85
N GLU A 221 14.66 13.74 11.92
CA GLU A 221 14.10 13.44 13.27
C GLU A 221 12.62 13.82 13.42
N SER A 222 12.16 14.93 12.82
CA SER A 222 10.73 15.33 12.86
C SER A 222 9.83 14.41 12.04
N ALA A 223 10.36 13.71 11.03
CA ALA A 223 9.59 12.73 10.27
C ALA A 223 9.40 11.41 11.05
N GLY A 224 10.29 11.10 12.00
CA GLY A 224 10.24 9.88 12.81
C GLY A 224 9.10 9.92 13.82
N ALA A 225 9.11 10.89 14.74
CA ALA A 225 8.07 11.04 15.76
C ALA A 225 6.68 11.24 15.15
N TYR A 226 6.58 12.07 14.11
CA TYR A 226 5.33 12.28 13.38
C TYR A 226 4.79 10.99 12.75
N ARG A 227 5.66 10.19 12.13
CA ARG A 227 5.28 8.88 11.58
C ARG A 227 4.76 7.93 12.66
N HIS A 228 5.43 7.87 13.82
CA HIS A 228 4.98 7.01 14.93
C HIS A 228 3.60 7.42 15.45
N LEU A 229 3.37 8.73 15.60
CA LEU A 229 2.06 9.27 15.98
C LEU A 229 0.99 8.90 14.94
N LEU A 230 1.28 9.11 13.65
CA LEU A 230 0.35 8.76 12.56
C LEU A 230 0.04 7.27 12.50
N THR A 231 0.99 6.40 12.83
CA THR A 231 0.75 4.95 12.95
C THR A 231 -0.28 4.69 14.04
N GLY A 232 -0.08 5.24 15.25
CA GLY A 232 -1.04 5.12 16.34
C GLY A 232 -2.45 5.58 15.97
N VAL A 233 -2.56 6.78 15.39
CA VAL A 233 -3.86 7.34 14.95
C VAL A 233 -4.53 6.45 13.92
N SER A 234 -3.77 5.88 12.98
CA SER A 234 -4.32 5.03 11.92
C SER A 234 -4.91 3.71 12.47
N TYR A 235 -4.28 3.13 13.49
CA TYR A 235 -4.80 1.91 14.13
C TYR A 235 -5.90 2.19 15.17
N MET A 236 -5.95 3.41 15.71
CA MET A 236 -7.05 3.86 16.56
C MET A 236 -8.35 4.08 15.78
N LEU A 237 -8.25 4.55 14.52
CA LEU A 237 -9.41 4.95 13.69
C LEU A 237 -10.51 3.88 13.57
N PRO A 238 -10.22 2.60 13.28
CA PRO A 238 -11.26 1.57 13.24
C PRO A 238 -12.06 1.43 14.53
N MET A 239 -11.44 1.65 15.70
CA MET A 239 -12.13 1.60 17.00
C MET A 239 -13.13 2.73 17.14
N VAL A 240 -12.78 3.92 16.64
CA VAL A 240 -13.64 5.11 16.68
C VAL A 240 -14.83 4.92 15.75
N VAL A 241 -14.59 4.40 14.54
CA VAL A 241 -15.66 4.15 13.57
C VAL A 241 -16.63 3.10 14.10
N ALA A 242 -16.13 1.96 14.58
CA ALA A 242 -16.96 0.92 15.16
C ALA A 242 -17.72 1.44 16.38
N GLY A 243 -17.04 2.16 17.28
CA GLY A 243 -17.64 2.70 18.49
C GLY A 243 -18.73 3.73 18.23
N GLY A 244 -18.44 4.71 17.37
CA GLY A 244 -19.35 5.80 17.03
C GLY A 244 -20.60 5.29 16.32
N LEU A 245 -20.46 4.35 15.38
CA LEU A 245 -21.60 3.74 14.69
C LEU A 245 -22.47 2.92 15.64
N CYS A 246 -21.88 2.14 16.56
CA CYS A 246 -22.65 1.41 17.57
C CYS A 246 -23.41 2.35 18.52
N ILE A 247 -22.79 3.45 18.97
CA ILE A 247 -23.46 4.47 19.79
C ILE A 247 -24.62 5.11 19.00
N ALA A 248 -24.40 5.47 17.74
CA ALA A 248 -25.43 6.06 16.89
C ALA A 248 -26.62 5.11 16.69
N LEU A 249 -26.36 3.82 16.45
CA LEU A 249 -27.39 2.79 16.36
C LEU A 249 -28.13 2.60 17.69
N SER A 250 -27.44 2.69 18.84
CA SER A 250 -28.09 2.69 20.14
C SER A 250 -29.09 3.84 20.28
N PHE A 251 -28.71 5.05 19.84
CA PHE A 251 -29.59 6.22 19.91
C PHE A 251 -30.76 6.18 18.94
N ALA A 252 -30.69 5.38 17.86
CA ALA A 252 -31.82 5.19 16.95
C ALA A 252 -33.04 4.56 17.64
N PHE A 253 -32.85 3.80 18.73
CA PHE A 253 -33.93 3.25 19.56
C PHE A 253 -34.46 4.24 20.61
N GLY A 254 -33.88 5.45 20.67
CA GLY A 254 -34.14 6.48 21.68
C GLY A 254 -32.88 6.84 22.46
N ILE A 255 -32.68 8.12 22.75
CA ILE A 255 -31.45 8.64 23.39
C ILE A 255 -31.19 7.95 24.73
N GLU A 256 -32.23 7.57 25.48
CA GLU A 256 -32.10 6.91 26.78
C GLU A 256 -32.38 5.41 26.75
N ALA A 257 -32.68 4.82 25.58
CA ALA A 257 -33.07 3.41 25.46
C ALA A 257 -31.98 2.45 25.98
N PHE A 258 -30.72 2.87 25.93
CA PHE A 258 -29.59 2.11 26.46
C PHE A 258 -29.59 1.94 27.98
N LYS A 259 -30.39 2.73 28.72
CA LYS A 259 -30.50 2.62 30.18
C LYS A 259 -31.28 1.38 30.62
N VAL A 260 -32.06 0.78 29.73
CA VAL A 260 -32.81 -0.46 30.01
C VAL A 260 -31.86 -1.64 29.80
N PRO A 261 -31.48 -2.38 30.87
CA PRO A 261 -30.58 -3.52 30.75
C PRO A 261 -31.12 -4.59 29.80
N ASP A 262 -30.21 -5.40 29.25
CA ASP A 262 -30.52 -6.55 28.38
C ASP A 262 -31.25 -6.22 27.07
N THR A 263 -31.31 -4.94 26.69
CA THR A 263 -31.83 -4.50 25.41
C THR A 263 -30.73 -4.43 24.35
N LEU A 264 -31.12 -4.47 23.06
CA LEU A 264 -30.19 -4.24 21.95
C LEU A 264 -29.53 -2.85 22.05
N ALA A 265 -30.28 -1.82 22.49
CA ALA A 265 -29.72 -0.49 22.69
C ALA A 265 -28.61 -0.49 23.77
N ALA A 266 -28.84 -1.14 24.91
CA ALA A 266 -27.82 -1.29 25.95
C ALA A 266 -26.60 -2.06 25.46
N ALA A 267 -26.81 -3.16 24.71
CA ALA A 267 -25.73 -3.93 24.12
C ALA A 267 -24.90 -3.12 23.11
N LEU A 268 -25.55 -2.35 22.23
CA LEU A 268 -24.90 -1.46 21.28
C LEU A 268 -24.10 -0.36 21.97
N MET A 269 -24.64 0.24 23.04
CA MET A 269 -23.93 1.22 23.86
C MET A 269 -22.72 0.60 24.57
N GLN A 270 -22.84 -0.62 25.09
CA GLN A 270 -21.75 -1.33 25.75
C GLN A 270 -20.63 -1.70 24.77
N ILE A 271 -20.98 -2.13 23.55
CA ILE A 271 -20.01 -2.39 22.47
C ILE A 271 -19.32 -1.09 22.09
N GLY A 272 -20.09 -0.03 21.83
CA GLY A 272 -19.54 1.20 21.29
C GLY A 272 -18.83 2.07 22.32
N GLY A 273 -19.58 2.57 23.30
CA GLY A 273 -19.07 3.46 24.35
C GLY A 273 -18.27 2.72 25.42
N GLY A 274 -18.79 1.59 25.91
CA GLY A 274 -18.18 0.84 27.02
C GLY A 274 -16.88 0.11 26.65
N SER A 275 -16.75 -0.31 25.39
CA SER A 275 -15.63 -1.17 24.94
C SER A 275 -14.78 -0.51 23.86
N ALA A 276 -15.36 -0.18 22.70
CA ALA A 276 -14.58 0.32 21.56
C ALA A 276 -13.94 1.69 21.84
N PHE A 277 -14.69 2.64 22.41
CA PHE A 277 -14.16 3.95 22.80
C PHE A 277 -13.16 3.86 23.96
N ALA A 278 -13.39 2.95 24.93
CA ALA A 278 -12.45 2.72 26.02
C ALA A 278 -11.07 2.24 25.53
N LEU A 279 -11.05 1.47 24.43
CA LEU A 279 -9.82 0.96 23.81
C LEU A 279 -9.13 1.95 22.88
N MET A 280 -9.75 3.08 22.54
CA MET A 280 -9.21 4.06 21.61
C MET A 280 -7.80 4.56 22.00
N VAL A 281 -7.66 5.08 23.22
CA VAL A 281 -6.38 5.61 23.73
C VAL A 281 -5.35 4.49 23.99
N PRO A 282 -5.71 3.33 24.55
CA PRO A 282 -4.83 2.16 24.59
C PRO A 282 -4.28 1.79 23.22
N VAL A 283 -5.14 1.62 22.21
CA VAL A 283 -4.73 1.24 20.84
C VAL A 283 -3.81 2.30 20.25
N LEU A 284 -4.12 3.59 20.39
CA LEU A 284 -3.23 4.67 20.00
C LEU A 284 -1.83 4.52 20.62
N ALA A 285 -1.76 4.41 21.95
CA ALA A 285 -0.49 4.31 22.69
C ALA A 285 0.29 3.03 22.31
N GLY A 286 -0.42 1.90 22.24
CA GLY A 286 0.12 0.60 21.84
C GLY A 286 0.74 0.63 20.46
N TYR A 287 0.06 1.23 19.48
CA TYR A 287 0.57 1.28 18.10
C TYR A 287 1.62 2.37 17.86
N ILE A 288 1.66 3.44 18.66
CA ILE A 288 2.83 4.33 18.73
C ILE A 288 4.04 3.52 19.22
N ALA A 289 3.91 2.81 20.34
CA ALA A 289 4.98 2.02 20.92
C ALA A 289 5.46 0.89 19.98
N PHE A 290 4.50 0.20 19.34
CA PHE A 290 4.75 -0.80 18.30
C PHE A 290 5.54 -0.22 17.14
N SER A 291 5.21 0.97 16.66
CA SER A 291 5.94 1.58 15.55
C SER A 291 7.39 1.94 15.86
N ILE A 292 7.79 1.97 17.14
CA ILE A 292 9.14 2.29 17.62
C ILE A 292 9.95 1.03 17.94
N ALA A 293 9.30 0.01 18.52
CA ALA A 293 9.95 -1.16 19.11
C ALA A 293 9.31 -2.51 18.71
N ASP A 294 8.47 -2.51 17.66
CA ASP A 294 7.71 -3.67 17.16
C ASP A 294 6.82 -4.32 18.23
N ARG A 295 6.55 -5.62 18.08
CA ARG A 295 5.70 -6.41 18.99
C ARG A 295 6.06 -6.22 20.48
N PRO A 296 7.35 -6.16 20.89
CA PRO A 296 7.72 -5.91 22.29
C PRO A 296 7.19 -4.60 22.89
N GLY A 297 6.98 -3.55 22.07
CA GLY A 297 6.45 -2.26 22.52
C GLY A 297 4.94 -2.26 22.74
N LEU A 298 4.21 -3.23 22.20
CA LEU A 298 2.75 -3.20 22.16
C LEU A 298 2.13 -3.28 23.56
N THR A 299 2.49 -4.29 24.36
CA THR A 299 1.98 -4.49 25.72
C THR A 299 2.20 -3.28 26.64
N PRO A 300 3.42 -2.73 26.80
CA PRO A 300 3.63 -1.57 27.66
C PRO A 300 2.90 -0.33 27.15
N GLY A 301 2.76 -0.17 25.82
CA GLY A 301 1.99 0.93 25.24
C GLY A 301 0.49 0.83 25.55
N LEU A 302 -0.11 -0.36 25.40
CA LEU A 302 -1.53 -0.60 25.73
C LEU A 302 -1.81 -0.33 27.21
N ILE A 303 -0.95 -0.83 28.12
CA ILE A 303 -1.06 -0.61 29.57
C ILE A 303 -0.92 0.88 29.89
N GLY A 304 0.08 1.55 29.33
CA GLY A 304 0.28 2.98 29.52
C GLY A 304 -0.90 3.82 29.01
N GLY A 305 -1.49 3.44 27.87
CA GLY A 305 -2.69 4.09 27.34
C GLY A 305 -3.93 3.86 28.21
N MET A 306 -4.13 2.65 28.74
CA MET A 306 -5.20 2.39 29.72
C MET A 306 -5.02 3.20 31.01
N LEU A 307 -3.77 3.37 31.46
CA LEU A 307 -3.45 4.24 32.58
C LEU A 307 -3.72 5.70 32.25
N ALA A 308 -3.49 6.14 31.01
CA ALA A 308 -3.83 7.50 30.60
C ALA A 308 -5.33 7.79 30.72
N VAL A 309 -6.17 6.84 30.31
CA VAL A 309 -7.64 6.93 30.47
C VAL A 309 -8.04 6.95 31.94
N SER A 310 -7.57 5.98 32.73
CA SER A 310 -7.97 5.83 34.14
C SER A 310 -7.42 6.92 35.06
N THR A 311 -6.33 7.59 34.69
CA THR A 311 -5.76 8.74 35.43
C THR A 311 -6.32 10.09 34.99
N GLY A 312 -7.19 10.13 33.97
CA GLY A 312 -7.77 11.36 33.44
C GLY A 312 -6.83 12.18 32.54
N SER A 313 -5.64 11.66 32.19
CA SER A 313 -4.73 12.31 31.23
C SER A 313 -5.11 12.07 29.76
N GLY A 314 -6.07 11.18 29.52
CA GLY A 314 -6.78 11.00 28.24
C GLY A 314 -5.86 10.78 27.05
N PHE A 315 -6.25 11.33 25.89
CA PHE A 315 -5.49 11.20 24.65
C PHE A 315 -4.04 11.73 24.75
N ILE A 316 -3.81 12.86 25.42
CA ILE A 316 -2.46 13.45 25.58
C ILE A 316 -1.57 12.52 26.38
N GLY A 317 -2.08 12.01 27.51
CA GLY A 317 -1.40 11.00 28.31
C GLY A 317 -1.11 9.73 27.51
N GLY A 318 -2.02 9.31 26.64
CA GLY A 318 -1.85 8.16 25.76
C GLY A 318 -0.70 8.33 24.76
N ILE A 319 -0.57 9.51 24.15
CA ILE A 319 0.57 9.81 23.26
C ILE A 319 1.89 9.71 24.03
N ILE A 320 1.97 10.37 25.20
CA ILE A 320 3.16 10.37 26.03
C ILE A 320 3.52 8.93 26.45
N ALA A 321 2.53 8.17 26.92
CA ALA A 321 2.68 6.79 27.31
C ALA A 321 3.16 5.90 26.15
N GLY A 322 2.62 6.10 24.94
CA GLY A 322 3.02 5.35 23.75
C GLY A 322 4.48 5.59 23.35
N PHE A 323 4.93 6.85 23.35
CA PHE A 323 6.35 7.16 23.09
C PHE A 323 7.26 6.63 24.20
N LEU A 324 6.89 6.83 25.46
CA LEU A 324 7.66 6.33 26.61
C LEU A 324 7.81 4.81 26.55
N ALA A 325 6.71 4.08 26.31
CA ALA A 325 6.70 2.63 26.19
C ALA A 325 7.54 2.13 25.01
N GLY A 326 7.40 2.76 23.83
CA GLY A 326 8.18 2.40 22.65
C GLY A 326 9.68 2.59 22.86
N TYR A 327 10.11 3.75 23.35
CA TYR A 327 11.53 4.00 23.60
C TYR A 327 12.08 3.15 24.74
N MET A 328 11.31 2.91 25.80
CA MET A 328 11.72 2.02 26.89
C MET A 328 11.90 0.57 26.41
N ALA A 329 10.95 0.06 25.62
CA ALA A 329 11.04 -1.26 25.01
C ALA A 329 12.26 -1.37 24.07
N LYS A 330 12.49 -0.34 23.24
CA LYS A 330 13.67 -0.27 22.35
C LYS A 330 14.98 -0.21 23.14
N LEU A 331 15.01 0.55 24.24
CA LEU A 331 16.19 0.66 25.10
C LEU A 331 16.56 -0.69 25.71
N ILE A 332 15.58 -1.41 26.28
CA ILE A 332 15.80 -2.75 26.83
C ILE A 332 16.24 -3.71 25.71
N SER A 333 15.56 -3.66 24.55
CA SER A 333 15.89 -4.49 23.38
C SER A 333 17.32 -4.28 22.87
N THR A 334 17.87 -3.07 22.96
CA THR A 334 19.20 -2.77 22.41
C THR A 334 20.33 -2.81 23.44
N LYS A 335 20.08 -2.41 24.69
CA LYS A 335 21.13 -2.28 25.72
C LYS A 335 21.29 -3.52 26.60
N LEU A 336 20.23 -4.31 26.81
CA LEU A 336 20.28 -5.45 27.72
C LEU A 336 20.83 -6.69 26.98
N LYS A 337 22.12 -7.00 27.14
CA LYS A 337 22.73 -8.18 26.52
C LYS A 337 22.46 -9.42 27.38
N LEU A 338 21.91 -10.47 26.77
CA LEU A 338 21.68 -11.77 27.41
C LEU A 338 22.49 -12.85 26.71
N PRO A 339 22.85 -13.93 27.41
CA PRO A 339 23.44 -15.11 26.76
C PRO A 339 22.44 -15.72 25.76
N GLN A 340 22.96 -16.40 24.74
CA GLN A 340 22.20 -16.93 23.59
C GLN A 340 21.01 -17.83 23.99
N SER A 341 21.10 -18.54 25.12
CA SER A 341 20.03 -19.38 25.67
C SER A 341 18.82 -18.59 26.21
N MET A 342 18.97 -17.29 26.48
CA MET A 342 17.94 -16.43 27.09
C MET A 342 17.48 -15.29 26.18
N GLU A 343 17.98 -15.18 24.94
CA GLU A 343 17.57 -14.10 24.04
C GLU A 343 16.07 -14.15 23.70
N ALA A 344 15.48 -15.35 23.55
CA ALA A 344 14.05 -15.51 23.30
C ALA A 344 13.17 -14.99 24.45
N LEU A 345 13.69 -15.01 25.69
CA LEU A 345 12.97 -14.56 26.89
C LEU A 345 12.86 -13.02 26.94
N LYS A 346 13.71 -12.32 26.18
CA LYS A 346 13.77 -10.87 26.15
C LYS A 346 12.50 -10.21 25.60
N PRO A 347 12.03 -10.50 24.37
CA PRO A 347 10.78 -9.94 23.85
C PRO A 347 9.52 -10.54 24.47
N ILE A 348 9.59 -11.76 25.02
CA ILE A 348 8.42 -12.48 25.55
C ILE A 348 8.11 -12.06 26.99
N LEU A 349 9.14 -11.91 27.84
CA LEU A 349 8.96 -11.69 29.28
C LEU A 349 9.58 -10.39 29.77
N ILE A 350 10.87 -10.16 29.48
CA ILE A 350 11.62 -9.06 30.09
C ILE A 350 11.09 -7.70 29.62
N ILE A 351 10.96 -7.50 28.31
CA ILE A 351 10.49 -6.23 27.76
C ILE A 351 9.05 -5.94 28.20
N PRO A 352 8.07 -6.85 28.04
CA PRO A 352 6.71 -6.60 28.50
C PRO A 352 6.63 -6.32 30.00
N LEU A 353 7.38 -7.03 30.84
CA LEU A 353 7.34 -6.82 32.30
C LEU A 353 7.98 -5.49 32.71
N ILE A 354 9.26 -5.28 32.36
CA ILE A 354 10.03 -4.13 32.83
C ILE A 354 9.52 -2.84 32.19
N SER A 355 9.26 -2.84 30.88
CA SER A 355 8.75 -1.66 30.20
C SER A 355 7.38 -1.25 30.76
N SER A 356 6.47 -2.21 30.99
CA SER A 356 5.14 -1.89 31.54
C SER A 356 5.22 -1.39 32.98
N LEU A 357 6.13 -1.93 33.79
CA LEU A 357 6.36 -1.46 35.15
C LEU A 357 6.88 -0.03 35.15
N VAL A 358 7.91 0.27 34.34
CA VAL A 358 8.50 1.61 34.28
C VAL A 358 7.49 2.63 33.74
N VAL A 359 6.82 2.32 32.63
CA VAL A 359 5.78 3.18 32.05
C VAL A 359 4.63 3.36 33.03
N GLY A 360 4.17 2.29 33.67
CA GLY A 360 3.06 2.34 34.61
C GLY A 360 3.37 3.20 35.84
N LEU A 361 4.54 3.00 36.46
CA LEU A 361 5.00 3.82 37.58
C LEU A 361 5.17 5.29 37.17
N ALA A 362 5.74 5.56 36.00
CA ALA A 362 5.86 6.92 35.48
C ALA A 362 4.48 7.58 35.26
N MET A 363 3.52 6.85 34.69
CA MET A 363 2.16 7.36 34.49
C MET A 363 1.44 7.63 35.81
N ILE A 364 1.56 6.74 36.80
CA ILE A 364 0.86 6.87 38.08
C ILE A 364 1.46 8.00 38.93
N TYR A 365 2.79 8.06 39.05
CA TYR A 365 3.44 8.95 40.02
C TYR A 365 3.92 10.28 39.45
N LEU A 366 4.29 10.33 38.16
CA LEU A 366 4.97 11.49 37.59
C LEU A 366 4.14 12.21 36.52
N ILE A 367 3.53 11.47 35.59
CA ILE A 367 3.00 12.02 34.34
C ILE A 367 1.49 12.24 34.40
N GLY A 368 0.72 11.28 34.93
CA GLY A 368 -0.74 11.26 34.81
C GLY A 368 -1.40 12.51 35.39
N LYS A 369 -1.08 12.88 36.64
CA LYS A 369 -1.70 14.04 37.31
C LYS A 369 -1.39 15.38 36.62
N PRO A 370 -0.12 15.74 36.33
CA PRO A 370 0.16 16.98 35.60
C PRO A 370 -0.51 17.04 34.22
N VAL A 371 -0.50 15.94 33.48
CA VAL A 371 -1.10 15.90 32.13
C VAL A 371 -2.63 15.97 32.20
N ALA A 372 -3.26 15.34 33.20
CA ALA A 372 -4.68 15.48 33.46
C ALA A 372 -5.06 16.94 33.73
N GLY A 373 -4.28 17.67 34.53
CA GLY A 373 -4.51 19.10 34.77
C GLY A 373 -4.36 19.97 33.51
N ILE A 374 -3.39 19.65 32.65
CA ILE A 374 -3.25 20.32 31.34
C ILE A 374 -4.48 20.05 30.47
N LEU A 375 -4.92 18.79 30.41
CA LEU A 375 -6.07 18.39 29.62
C LEU A 375 -7.35 19.05 30.13
N GLU A 376 -7.55 19.11 31.45
CA GLU A 376 -8.68 19.79 32.08
C GLU A 376 -8.67 21.30 31.74
N GLY A 377 -7.51 21.96 31.83
CA GLY A 377 -7.37 23.36 31.43
C GLY A 377 -7.69 23.60 29.95
N LEU A 378 -7.24 22.72 29.06
CA LEU A 378 -7.59 22.76 27.64
C LEU A 378 -9.09 22.56 27.42
N THR A 379 -9.72 21.59 28.10
CA THR A 379 -11.17 21.37 27.99
C THR A 379 -11.96 22.56 28.52
N HIS A 380 -11.53 23.18 29.62
CA HIS A 380 -12.17 24.37 30.16
C HIS A 380 -12.05 25.55 29.19
N TRP A 381 -10.88 25.74 28.58
CA TRP A 381 -10.68 26.76 27.54
C TRP A 381 -11.56 26.52 26.31
N LEU A 382 -11.71 25.28 25.85
CA LEU A 382 -12.58 24.93 24.74
C LEU A 382 -14.06 25.15 25.08
N GLN A 383 -14.50 24.82 26.30
CA GLN A 383 -15.88 24.99 26.75
C GLN A 383 -16.26 26.45 27.01
N THR A 384 -15.30 27.29 27.41
CA THR A 384 -15.51 28.73 27.64
C THR A 384 -15.27 29.57 26.40
N MET A 385 -14.96 28.94 25.27
CA MET A 385 -14.74 29.61 24.00
C MET A 385 -16.04 30.25 23.50
N GLY A 386 -16.01 31.57 23.25
CA GLY A 386 -17.14 32.28 22.65
C GLY A 386 -17.50 31.73 21.25
N THR A 387 -18.75 31.88 20.85
CA THR A 387 -19.32 31.35 19.60
C THR A 387 -18.48 31.70 18.35
N ALA A 388 -17.95 32.93 18.27
CA ALA A 388 -17.10 33.36 17.16
C ALA A 388 -15.79 32.55 17.05
N ASN A 389 -15.16 32.23 18.17
CA ASN A 389 -13.92 31.44 18.20
C ASN A 389 -14.19 29.95 17.90
N ALA A 390 -15.33 29.42 18.35
CA ALA A 390 -15.75 28.06 18.03
C ALA A 390 -16.02 27.86 16.53
N VAL A 391 -16.65 28.85 15.88
CA VAL A 391 -16.86 28.86 14.42
C VAL A 391 -15.53 28.93 13.67
N LEU A 392 -14.60 29.79 14.11
CA LEU A 392 -13.27 29.89 13.49
C LEU A 392 -12.50 28.58 13.64
N LEU A 393 -12.50 27.96 14.83
CA LEU A 393 -11.84 26.69 15.08
C LEU A 393 -12.45 25.57 14.24
N GLY A 394 -13.78 25.52 14.12
CA GLY A 394 -14.47 24.59 13.23
C GLY A 394 -14.09 24.79 11.75
N ALA A 395 -14.00 26.03 11.28
CA ALA A 395 -13.58 26.34 9.92
C ALA A 395 -12.13 25.91 9.64
N ILE A 396 -11.22 26.10 10.61
CA ILE A 396 -9.82 25.64 10.50
C ILE A 396 -9.76 24.11 10.43
N LEU A 397 -10.44 23.41 11.34
CA LEU A 397 -10.41 21.94 11.38
C LEU A 397 -11.06 21.33 10.12
N GLY A 398 -12.21 21.85 9.69
CA GLY A 398 -12.85 21.43 8.44
C GLY A 398 -11.97 21.70 7.21
N GLY A 399 -11.32 22.87 7.17
CA GLY A 399 -10.33 23.20 6.14
C GLY A 399 -9.17 22.21 6.12
N MET A 400 -8.60 21.89 7.28
CA MET A 400 -7.54 20.88 7.43
C MET A 400 -7.98 19.50 6.92
N MET A 401 -9.20 19.05 7.24
CA MET A 401 -9.71 17.76 6.77
C MET A 401 -9.82 17.68 5.24
N CYS A 402 -10.17 18.79 4.58
CA CYS A 402 -10.27 18.86 3.12
C CYS A 402 -8.93 19.00 2.39
N THR A 403 -7.84 19.38 3.07
CA THR A 403 -6.56 19.71 2.39
C THR A 403 -5.92 18.54 1.64
N ASP A 404 -5.97 17.33 2.20
CA ASP A 404 -5.25 16.17 1.67
C ASP A 404 -6.08 14.87 1.63
N MET A 405 -7.41 14.97 1.78
CA MET A 405 -8.39 13.90 1.54
C MET A 405 -7.96 12.52 2.08
N GLY A 406 -7.53 12.47 3.36
CA GLY A 406 -7.03 11.24 3.99
C GLY A 406 -5.53 11.23 4.29
N GLY A 407 -4.82 12.29 3.92
CA GLY A 407 -3.39 12.45 4.16
C GLY A 407 -3.04 12.87 5.61
N PRO A 408 -1.77 13.25 5.83
CA PRO A 408 -1.24 13.58 7.15
C PRO A 408 -1.94 14.76 7.86
N VAL A 409 -2.39 15.78 7.13
CA VAL A 409 -3.09 16.96 7.66
C VAL A 409 -4.51 16.59 8.08
N ASN A 410 -5.24 15.84 7.26
CA ASN A 410 -6.55 15.31 7.62
C ASN A 410 -6.46 14.42 8.88
N LYS A 411 -5.47 13.54 8.96
CA LYS A 411 -5.27 12.68 10.14
C LYS A 411 -4.94 13.47 11.40
N ALA A 412 -4.23 14.60 11.29
CA ALA A 412 -3.93 15.46 12.43
C ALA A 412 -5.19 16.16 12.95
N ALA A 413 -6.01 16.73 12.06
CA ALA A 413 -7.29 17.33 12.42
C ALA A 413 -8.24 16.29 13.04
N TYR A 414 -8.31 15.09 12.45
CA TYR A 414 -9.10 13.98 12.97
C TYR A 414 -8.63 13.53 14.36
N ALA A 415 -7.32 13.33 14.55
CA ALA A 415 -6.75 12.92 15.84
C ALA A 415 -7.06 13.94 16.94
N PHE A 416 -7.04 15.24 16.63
CA PHE A 416 -7.45 16.30 17.55
C PHE A 416 -8.93 16.17 17.93
N GLY A 417 -9.84 16.13 16.95
CA GLY A 417 -11.29 16.06 17.19
C GLY A 417 -11.69 14.79 17.95
N VAL A 418 -11.13 13.64 17.56
CA VAL A 418 -11.38 12.36 18.24
C VAL A 418 -10.74 12.30 19.62
N GLY A 419 -9.56 12.89 19.81
CA GLY A 419 -8.91 12.96 21.12
C GLY A 419 -9.81 13.58 22.19
N LEU A 420 -10.62 14.58 21.80
CA LEU A 420 -11.59 15.25 22.68
C LEU A 420 -12.80 14.39 23.05
N LEU A 421 -13.10 13.30 22.32
CA LEU A 421 -14.15 12.35 22.72
C LEU A 421 -13.83 11.69 24.07
N SER A 422 -12.54 11.45 24.33
CA SER A 422 -12.10 10.84 25.61
C SER A 422 -12.39 11.73 26.83
N THR A 423 -12.60 13.03 26.62
CA THR A 423 -12.92 14.02 27.66
C THR A 423 -14.37 14.51 27.57
N GLN A 424 -15.24 13.77 26.86
CA GLN A 424 -16.65 14.14 26.66
C GLN A 424 -16.84 15.55 26.07
N THR A 425 -15.83 16.06 25.35
CA THR A 425 -15.88 17.38 24.73
C THR A 425 -16.26 17.19 23.27
N TYR A 426 -17.54 17.36 22.96
CA TYR A 426 -18.12 17.04 21.64
C TYR A 426 -18.01 18.16 20.59
N ALA A 427 -17.43 19.30 20.94
CA ALA A 427 -17.25 20.43 20.05
C ALA A 427 -15.79 20.88 20.05
N PRO A 428 -15.22 21.30 18.89
CA PRO A 428 -15.81 21.34 17.55
C PRO A 428 -15.58 20.02 16.78
N MET A 429 -16.63 19.20 16.62
CA MET A 429 -16.57 17.93 15.87
C MET A 429 -17.11 18.02 14.43
N ALA A 430 -17.21 19.23 13.87
CA ALA A 430 -17.75 19.42 12.53
C ALA A 430 -16.67 19.22 11.44
N ALA A 431 -16.56 17.98 10.96
CA ALA A 431 -16.36 17.61 9.54
C ALA A 431 -16.33 16.08 9.40
#